data_AF-A0A7C5H125-F1
#
_entry.id   AF-A0A7C5H125-F1
#
_cell.length_a   1.000
_cell.length_b   1.000
_cell.length_c   1.000
_cell.angle_alpha   90.00
_cell.angle_beta   90.00
_cell.angle_gamma   90.00
#
_symmetry.space_group_name_H-M   'P 1'
#
loop_
_entity.id
_entity.type
_entity.pdbx_description
1 polymer ?
#
loop_
_entity_poly.entity_id
_entity_poly.type
_entity_poly.pdbx_seq_one_letter_code
_entity_poly.pdbx_strand_id
1 'polypeptide(L)'
;MFWEEDEDKTVAYQAPDDVLDVSFAIQCKELPIDHAWALSQAVQQRLPWLADEKVAGIHSIHVAETGNGWERPDNQEQETLRPSRRTKLLIRIPKTRLTDVEALVGEALSIQGYPLTVGKLQKKPIS
;
A
#
# COMPACT_ATOMS: atom_id res chain seq x y z
N MET A 1 9.27 32.13 26.01
CA MET A 1 8.31 32.28 24.90
C MET A 1 7.37 31.09 25.00
N PHE A 2 6.12 31.32 25.40
CA PHE A 2 5.07 30.31 25.29
C PHE A 2 4.68 30.28 23.81
N TRP A 3 4.78 29.11 23.18
CA TRP A 3 4.17 28.87 21.88
C TRP A 3 2.66 28.71 22.13
N GLU A 4 1.87 29.71 21.77
CA GLU A 4 0.43 29.57 21.59
C GLU A 4 0.23 29.25 20.11
N GLU A 5 -0.03 27.98 19.80
CA GLU A 5 -0.63 27.63 18.51
C GLU A 5 -2.12 28.01 18.63
N ASP A 6 -2.52 29.08 17.95
CA ASP A 6 -3.92 29.29 17.56
C ASP A 6 -4.31 28.18 16.58
N GLU A 7 -4.48 26.94 17.09
CA GLU A 7 -5.15 25.89 16.36
C GLU A 7 -6.64 26.26 16.32
N ASP A 8 -7.07 26.88 15.22
CA ASP A 8 -8.46 26.91 14.80
C ASP A 8 -8.98 25.47 14.58
N LYS A 9 -9.29 24.75 15.68
CA LYS A 9 -9.82 23.37 15.72
C LYS A 9 -11.22 23.23 15.10
N THR A 10 -11.73 24.25 14.42
CA THR A 10 -13.11 24.32 13.94
C THR A 10 -13.25 24.05 12.44
N VAL A 11 -12.17 24.01 11.68
CA VAL A 11 -12.21 23.62 10.27
C VAL A 11 -11.93 22.12 10.17
N ALA A 12 -13.00 21.32 10.14
CA ALA A 12 -12.86 19.90 9.79
C ALA A 12 -12.12 19.81 8.44
N TYR A 13 -10.97 19.14 8.41
CA TYR A 13 -10.22 18.91 7.18
C TYR A 13 -11.14 18.21 6.17
N GLN A 14 -11.56 18.96 5.15
CA GLN A 14 -12.40 18.44 4.09
C GLN A 14 -11.47 17.93 2.99
N ALA A 15 -11.17 16.65 3.05
CA ALA A 15 -10.29 16.04 2.09
C ALA A 15 -10.89 16.17 0.66
N PRO A 16 -10.05 16.32 -0.38
CA PRO A 16 -10.53 16.45 -1.75
C PRO A 16 -11.44 15.28 -2.12
N ASP A 17 -12.68 15.57 -2.49
CA ASP A 17 -13.66 14.53 -2.83
C ASP A 17 -13.29 13.81 -4.16
N ASP A 18 -12.27 14.26 -4.88
CA ASP A 18 -11.87 13.66 -6.16
C ASP A 18 -10.92 12.47 -6.03
N VAL A 19 -10.35 12.23 -4.84
CA VAL A 19 -9.34 11.19 -4.60
C VAL A 19 -9.85 10.22 -3.53
N LEU A 20 -9.57 8.93 -3.71
CA LEU A 20 -9.84 7.91 -2.69
C LEU A 20 -8.68 6.93 -2.53
N ASP A 21 -8.64 6.26 -1.39
CA ASP A 21 -7.78 5.11 -1.19
C ASP A 21 -8.58 3.83 -1.45
N VAL A 22 -8.03 2.92 -2.24
CA VAL A 22 -8.56 1.57 -2.40
C VAL A 22 -7.67 0.60 -1.64
N SER A 23 -8.29 -0.28 -0.87
CA SER A 23 -7.61 -1.34 -0.14
C SER A 23 -7.93 -2.69 -0.76
N PHE A 24 -6.91 -3.46 -1.06
CA PHE A 24 -7.03 -4.82 -1.54
C PHE A 24 -6.65 -5.79 -0.43
N ALA A 25 -7.46 -6.83 -0.25
CA ALA A 25 -6.97 -8.03 0.41
C ALA A 25 -5.78 -8.57 -0.39
N ILE A 26 -4.76 -9.07 0.30
CA ILE A 26 -3.63 -9.73 -0.36
C ILE A 26 -3.48 -11.14 0.21
N GLN A 27 -3.08 -12.07 -0.65
CA GLN A 27 -2.65 -13.40 -0.25
C GLN A 27 -1.20 -13.57 -0.71
N CYS A 28 -0.30 -13.55 0.27
CA CYS A 28 1.13 -13.63 0.07
C CYS A 28 1.71 -14.40 1.27
N LYS A 29 2.59 -15.36 1.02
CA LYS A 29 3.24 -16.13 2.08
C LYS A 29 4.43 -15.35 2.67
N GLU A 30 5.26 -14.84 1.79
CA GLU A 30 6.54 -14.20 2.08
C GLU A 30 6.73 -13.05 1.12
N LEU A 31 7.20 -11.93 1.62
CA LEU A 31 7.45 -10.70 0.87
C LEU A 31 8.84 -10.19 1.23
N PRO A 32 9.69 -9.77 0.29
CA PRO A 32 10.99 -9.17 0.63
C PRO A 32 10.83 -7.96 1.57
N ILE A 33 11.80 -7.68 2.43
CA ILE A 33 11.75 -6.48 3.29
C ILE A 33 11.79 -5.17 2.48
N ASP A 34 12.58 -5.15 1.39
CA ASP A 34 12.70 -4.02 0.46
C ASP A 34 11.79 -4.17 -0.77
N HIS A 35 10.55 -4.62 -0.55
CA HIS A 35 9.61 -4.89 -1.65
C HIS A 35 9.04 -3.63 -2.32
N ALA A 36 9.22 -2.44 -1.77
CA ALA A 36 8.49 -1.24 -2.19
C ALA A 36 8.66 -0.92 -3.69
N TRP A 37 9.90 -0.98 -4.22
CA TRP A 37 10.16 -0.73 -5.63
C TRP A 37 9.58 -1.82 -6.53
N ALA A 38 9.80 -3.09 -6.17
CA ALA A 38 9.30 -4.22 -6.95
C ALA A 38 7.77 -4.30 -6.96
N LEU A 39 7.13 -3.96 -5.85
CA LEU A 39 5.68 -3.81 -5.75
C LEU A 39 5.19 -2.71 -6.68
N SER A 40 5.82 -1.55 -6.67
CA SER A 40 5.47 -0.43 -7.55
C SER A 40 5.58 -0.84 -9.03
N GLN A 41 6.67 -1.49 -9.42
CA GLN A 41 6.86 -1.99 -10.78
C GLN A 41 5.79 -3.02 -11.18
N ALA A 42 5.52 -4.02 -10.33
CA ALA A 42 4.55 -5.06 -10.62
C ALA A 42 3.12 -4.52 -10.76
N VAL A 43 2.74 -3.52 -9.95
CA VAL A 43 1.44 -2.86 -10.06
C VAL A 43 1.38 -1.99 -11.32
N GLN A 44 2.42 -1.20 -11.62
CA GLN A 44 2.47 -0.37 -12.84
C GLN A 44 2.43 -1.21 -14.13
N GLN A 45 2.98 -2.41 -14.14
CA GLN A 45 2.86 -3.33 -15.29
C GLN A 45 1.40 -3.69 -15.59
N ARG A 46 0.53 -3.73 -14.57
CA ARG A 46 -0.90 -4.01 -14.73
C ARG A 46 -1.73 -2.75 -14.91
N LEU A 47 -1.29 -1.64 -14.35
CA LEU A 47 -1.94 -0.33 -14.38
C LEU A 47 -0.95 0.74 -14.88
N PRO A 48 -0.62 0.76 -16.18
CA PRO A 48 0.44 1.65 -16.70
C PRO A 48 0.19 3.13 -16.46
N TRP A 49 -1.09 3.53 -16.44
CA TRP A 49 -1.53 4.91 -16.19
C TRP A 49 -1.13 5.43 -14.80
N LEU A 50 -0.79 4.57 -13.83
CA LEU A 50 -0.32 4.99 -12.51
C LEU A 50 0.99 5.80 -12.58
N ALA A 51 1.81 5.58 -13.61
CA ALA A 51 3.07 6.31 -13.77
C ALA A 51 2.85 7.78 -14.17
N ASP A 52 1.78 8.06 -14.92
CA ASP A 52 1.45 9.40 -15.44
C ASP A 52 0.48 10.16 -14.53
N GLU A 53 -0.24 9.47 -13.65
CA GLU A 53 -1.26 10.04 -12.78
C GLU A 53 -0.66 10.66 -11.51
N LYS A 54 -0.67 11.99 -11.43
CA LYS A 54 0.00 12.76 -10.36
C LYS A 54 -0.58 12.51 -8.98
N VAL A 55 -1.87 12.23 -8.90
CA VAL A 55 -2.57 12.03 -7.61
C VAL A 55 -2.59 10.55 -7.21
N ALA A 56 -2.10 9.65 -8.05
CA ALA A 56 -2.06 8.24 -7.75
C ALA A 56 -0.79 7.85 -7.00
N GLY A 57 -0.89 6.87 -6.11
CA GLY A 57 0.24 6.41 -5.31
C GLY A 57 0.01 5.02 -4.75
N ILE A 58 1.09 4.28 -4.57
CA ILE A 58 1.06 2.94 -3.99
C ILE A 58 1.69 3.02 -2.60
N HIS A 59 0.94 2.61 -1.58
CA HIS A 59 1.47 2.57 -0.22
C HIS A 59 2.31 1.31 -0.01
N SER A 60 3.43 1.47 0.69
CA SER A 60 4.22 0.34 1.17
C SER A 60 3.37 -0.56 2.07
N ILE A 61 3.49 -1.86 1.86
CA ILE A 61 2.90 -2.88 2.73
C ILE A 61 3.70 -2.94 4.03
N HIS A 62 3.11 -2.46 5.12
CA HIS A 62 3.69 -2.59 6.45
C HIS A 62 3.23 -3.91 7.09
N VAL A 63 4.19 -4.77 7.41
CA VAL A 63 3.96 -5.98 8.20
C VAL A 63 4.46 -5.68 9.61
N ALA A 64 3.83 -6.26 10.63
CA ALA A 64 4.36 -6.17 11.98
C ALA A 64 5.78 -6.77 11.96
N GLU A 65 6.78 -5.90 12.10
CA GLU A 65 8.12 -6.33 12.45
C GLU A 65 7.99 -7.13 13.74
N THR A 66 8.71 -8.25 13.84
CA THR A 66 8.77 -9.07 15.05
C THR A 66 9.37 -8.24 16.20
N GLY A 67 8.55 -7.39 16.81
CA GLY A 67 8.91 -6.48 17.87
C GLY A 67 8.85 -7.20 19.21
N ASN A 68 10.03 -7.50 19.75
CA ASN A 68 10.34 -7.70 21.18
C ASN A 68 11.86 -7.92 21.36
N GLY A 69 12.72 -7.09 20.78
CA GLY A 69 14.18 -7.16 21.02
C GLY A 69 14.88 -8.44 20.57
N TRP A 70 14.30 -9.18 19.62
CA TRP A 70 14.93 -10.36 19.05
C TRP A 70 15.94 -9.92 17.98
N GLU A 71 17.21 -10.24 18.22
CA GLU A 71 18.30 -10.05 17.26
C GLU A 71 17.94 -10.68 15.91
N ARG A 72 18.21 -9.93 14.84
CA ARG A 72 18.14 -10.43 13.48
C ARG A 72 19.23 -11.50 13.32
N PRO A 73 18.90 -12.75 12.96
CA PRO A 73 19.93 -13.73 12.64
C PRO A 73 20.77 -13.25 11.46
N ASP A 74 22.10 -13.34 11.55
CA ASP A 74 23.11 -12.90 10.58
C ASP A 74 23.02 -13.51 9.16
N ASN A 75 21.96 -14.25 8.84
CA ASN A 75 21.77 -14.82 7.50
C ASN A 75 21.26 -13.75 6.53
N GLN A 76 22.20 -12.93 6.04
CA GLN A 76 22.05 -11.80 5.13
C GLN A 76 21.48 -12.12 3.73
N GLU A 77 21.00 -13.33 3.45
CA GLU A 77 20.76 -13.75 2.06
C GLU A 77 19.34 -13.48 1.54
N GLN A 78 18.34 -13.25 2.40
CA GLN A 78 17.00 -12.73 2.03
C GLN A 78 16.14 -12.50 3.28
N GLU A 79 16.13 -11.27 3.83
CA GLU A 79 15.16 -10.89 4.87
C GLU A 79 13.75 -10.80 4.26
N THR A 80 12.86 -11.71 4.66
CA THR A 80 11.47 -11.75 4.20
C THR A 80 10.49 -11.46 5.34
N LEU A 81 9.48 -10.69 5.03
CA LEU A 81 8.31 -10.40 5.85
C LEU A 81 7.24 -11.47 5.60
N ARG A 82 6.45 -11.78 6.63
CA ARG A 82 5.28 -12.67 6.53
C ARG A 82 3.99 -11.89 6.78
N PRO A 83 3.33 -11.38 5.72
CA PRO A 83 2.08 -10.65 5.85
C PRO A 83 1.00 -11.47 6.57
N SER A 84 0.27 -10.83 7.48
CA SER A 84 -0.90 -11.45 8.11
C SER A 84 -2.12 -11.37 7.17
N ARG A 85 -3.19 -12.11 7.48
CA ARG A 85 -4.48 -11.99 6.78
C ARG A 85 -5.10 -10.57 6.86
N ARG A 86 -4.65 -9.76 7.82
CA ARG A 86 -5.11 -8.38 8.02
C ARG A 86 -4.32 -7.38 7.18
N THR A 87 -3.15 -7.76 6.67
CA THR A 87 -2.33 -6.92 5.82
C THR A 87 -3.07 -6.66 4.49
N LYS A 88 -3.05 -5.40 4.03
CA LYS A 88 -3.74 -4.95 2.82
C LYS A 88 -2.76 -4.19 1.93
N LEU A 89 -2.96 -4.26 0.62
CA LEU A 89 -2.34 -3.35 -0.33
C LEU A 89 -3.23 -2.11 -0.45
N LEU A 90 -2.65 -0.93 -0.29
CA LEU A 90 -3.36 0.34 -0.39
C LEU A 90 -2.84 1.10 -1.61
N ILE A 91 -3.77 1.57 -2.44
CA ILE A 91 -3.46 2.38 -3.63
C ILE A 91 -4.36 3.61 -3.58
N ARG A 92 -3.76 4.79 -3.65
CA ARG A 92 -4.44 6.07 -3.80
C ARG A 92 -4.68 6.33 -5.27
N ILE A 93 -5.90 6.71 -5.63
CA ILE A 93 -6.32 6.95 -7.01
C ILE A 93 -7.36 8.07 -7.11
N PRO A 94 -7.49 8.74 -8.27
CA PRO A 94 -8.66 9.56 -8.53
C PRO A 94 -9.91 8.69 -8.67
N LYS A 95 -11.08 9.19 -8.25
CA LYS A 95 -12.37 8.47 -8.31
C LYS A 95 -12.72 7.97 -9.71
N THR A 96 -12.28 8.70 -10.74
CA THR A 96 -12.50 8.38 -12.16
C THR A 96 -11.82 7.07 -12.60
N ARG A 97 -10.75 6.66 -11.92
CA ARG A 97 -9.95 5.45 -12.22
C ARG A 97 -10.32 4.23 -11.40
N LEU A 98 -11.43 4.30 -10.66
CA LEU A 98 -11.90 3.18 -9.84
C LEU A 98 -12.11 1.90 -10.66
N THR A 99 -12.71 2.00 -11.83
CA THR A 99 -12.96 0.83 -12.70
C THR A 99 -11.66 0.24 -13.24
N ASP A 100 -10.65 1.07 -13.50
CA ASP A 100 -9.34 0.59 -13.97
C ASP A 100 -8.64 -0.23 -12.88
N VAL A 101 -8.67 0.20 -11.62
CA VAL A 101 -8.05 -0.57 -10.53
C VAL A 101 -8.79 -1.85 -10.16
N GLU A 102 -10.08 -1.96 -10.47
CA GLU A 102 -10.85 -3.19 -10.26
C GLU A 102 -10.30 -4.35 -11.10
N ALA A 103 -9.63 -4.05 -12.23
CA ALA A 103 -8.93 -5.05 -13.05
C ALA A 103 -7.79 -5.76 -12.30
N LEU A 104 -7.30 -5.19 -11.19
CA LEU A 104 -6.27 -5.81 -10.37
C LEU A 104 -6.83 -6.94 -9.48
N VAL A 105 -8.15 -7.01 -9.28
CA VAL A 105 -8.77 -8.05 -8.43
C VAL A 105 -8.63 -9.42 -9.09
N GLY A 106 -8.03 -10.37 -8.35
CA GLY A 106 -7.78 -11.74 -8.83
C GLY A 106 -6.42 -11.93 -9.47
N GLU A 107 -5.67 -10.84 -9.71
CA GLU A 107 -4.36 -10.92 -10.35
C GLU A 107 -3.26 -11.42 -9.42
N ALA A 108 -2.30 -12.12 -10.02
CA ALA A 108 -1.05 -12.49 -9.35
C ALA A 108 0.07 -11.54 -9.77
N LEU A 109 0.65 -10.85 -8.80
CA LEU A 109 1.81 -9.98 -8.95
C LEU A 109 3.07 -10.74 -8.50
N SER A 110 4.14 -10.65 -9.28
CA SER A 110 5.44 -11.22 -8.91
C SER A 110 6.32 -10.14 -8.32
N ILE A 111 6.60 -10.21 -7.03
CA ILE A 111 7.40 -9.22 -6.30
C ILE A 111 8.77 -9.85 -6.01
N GLN A 112 9.78 -9.57 -6.85
CA GLN A 112 11.11 -10.20 -6.76
C GLN A 112 11.05 -11.74 -6.70
N GLY A 113 10.14 -12.35 -7.47
CA GLY A 113 9.94 -13.81 -7.47
C GLY A 113 8.97 -14.33 -6.40
N TYR A 114 8.49 -13.48 -5.49
CA TYR A 114 7.46 -13.84 -4.52
C TYR A 114 6.05 -13.56 -5.06
N PRO A 115 5.17 -14.57 -5.16
CA PRO A 115 3.83 -14.38 -5.68
C PRO A 115 2.92 -13.70 -4.63
N LEU A 116 2.27 -12.62 -5.05
CA LEU A 116 1.25 -11.90 -4.29
C LEU A 116 -0.05 -11.89 -5.09
N THR A 117 -1.07 -12.58 -4.59
CA THR A 117 -2.40 -12.54 -5.19
C THR A 117 -3.21 -11.38 -4.62
N VAL A 118 -3.75 -10.55 -5.49
CA VAL A 118 -4.64 -9.44 -5.15
C VAL A 118 -6.06 -9.95 -5.05
N GLY A 119 -6.71 -9.70 -3.91
CA GLY A 119 -8.06 -10.13 -3.60
C GLY A 119 -9.06 -8.98 -3.67
N LYS A 120 -10.14 -9.10 -2.88
CA LYS A 120 -11.27 -8.16 -2.88
C LYS A 120 -10.83 -6.71 -2.62
N LEU A 121 -11.33 -5.81 -3.47
CA LEU A 121 -11.22 -4.35 -3.31
C LEU A 121 -12.24 -3.83 -2.29
N GLN A 122 -11.81 -2.87 -1.48
CA GLN A 122 -12.66 -2.06 -0.60
C GLN A 122 -12.25 -0.60 -0.70
N LYS A 123 -13.23 0.28 -0.94
CA LYS A 123 -13.03 1.74 -0.93
C LYS A 123 -12.81 2.21 0.50
N LYS A 124 -11.83 3.10 0.69
CA LYS A 124 -11.59 3.81 1.93
C LYS A 124 -11.65 5.31 1.67
N PRO A 125 -12.31 6.07 2.55
CA PRO A 125 -12.10 7.51 2.56
C PRO A 125 -10.61 7.77 2.81
N ILE A 126 -10.09 8.82 2.20
CA ILE A 126 -8.76 9.31 2.48
C ILE A 126 -8.66 9.63 3.99
N SER A 127 -7.60 9.13 4.62
CA SER A 127 -7.31 9.33 6.04
C SER A 127 -6.04 10.15 6.23
#